data_AF-A0AAE8KBC1-F1
#
_entry.id   AF-A0AAE8KBC1-F1
#
_cell.length_a   1.000
_cell.length_b   1.000
_cell.length_c   1.000
_cell.angle_alpha   90.00
_cell.angle_beta   90.00
_cell.angle_gamma   90.00
#
_symmetry.space_group_name_H-M   'P 1'
#
loop_
_entity.id
_entity.type
_entity.pdbx_description
1 polymer ?
#
loop_
_entity_poly.entity_id
_entity_poly.type
_entity_poly.pdbx_seq_one_letter_code
_entity_poly.pdbx_strand_id
1 'polypeptide(L)'
;MKPENVMVFGDELNDLELFDYAGISIAMGISHEKIKAKADFVTKKVEEDGIFYALEELGMIEKELHFPQVTMETTEGPKATIKTNHGDLKFQLFPEQAPKTVANFIALSKDGYYDGIIFHRIIKDFMIQGGDPTGTGMGGESIYGEKFEDEFSPELYNIRGALSMANAGPNTNGSQFFIVQNSKIPYAQKELERGGWPTPIAESYASNGGTPHLDRRHTVFGQLLDKSSYQVLDKIAAVETGAMDRPLEDVVIETIEIED
;
A
#
# COMPACT_ATOMS: atom_id res chain seq x y z
N MET A 1 -50.52 0.06 27.03
CA MET A 1 -51.04 -1.15 26.36
C MET A 1 -49.87 -1.83 25.68
N LYS A 2 -49.69 -3.14 25.86
CA LYS A 2 -48.71 -3.92 25.10
C LYS A 2 -49.22 -4.05 23.66
N PRO A 3 -48.36 -4.00 22.63
CA PRO A 3 -48.74 -4.47 21.31
C PRO A 3 -48.68 -6.00 21.33
N GLU A 4 -49.86 -6.62 21.42
CA GLU A 4 -50.06 -8.02 21.09
C GLU A 4 -50.29 -8.13 19.58
N ASN A 5 -49.66 -9.17 19.01
CA ASN A 5 -49.97 -9.85 17.75
C ASN A 5 -49.60 -9.15 16.43
N VAL A 6 -48.38 -9.45 15.97
CA VAL A 6 -48.16 -9.84 14.57
C VAL A 6 -47.64 -11.28 14.59
N MET A 7 -48.53 -12.23 14.29
CA MET A 7 -48.17 -13.63 14.01
C MET A 7 -47.82 -13.77 12.52
N VAL A 8 -46.51 -13.90 12.29
CA VAL A 8 -45.76 -14.75 11.36
C VAL A 8 -46.51 -15.46 10.21
N PHE A 9 -46.00 -15.27 8.99
CA PHE A 9 -45.78 -16.34 8.00
C PHE A 9 -44.39 -16.10 7.37
N GLY A 10 -43.52 -17.13 7.37
CA GLY A 10 -42.07 -17.07 7.09
C GLY A 10 -41.67 -16.70 5.65
N ASP A 11 -40.39 -16.51 5.33
CA ASP A 11 -39.14 -16.75 6.06
C ASP A 11 -38.58 -15.49 6.74
N GLU A 12 -37.71 -15.67 7.73
CA GLU A 12 -36.99 -14.60 8.44
C GLU A 12 -36.21 -13.72 7.43
N LEU A 13 -36.20 -12.40 7.62
CA LEU A 13 -35.25 -11.52 6.93
C LEU A 13 -33.84 -12.04 7.25
N ASN A 14 -33.10 -12.43 6.23
CA ASN A 14 -31.73 -12.89 6.38
C ASN A 14 -30.92 -11.74 7.00
N ASP A 15 -29.93 -12.00 7.85
CA ASP A 15 -29.24 -10.96 8.64
C ASP A 15 -28.78 -9.75 7.79
N LEU A 16 -28.45 -9.98 6.50
CA LEU A 16 -28.11 -8.98 5.50
C LEU A 16 -29.23 -7.94 5.23
N GLU A 17 -30.49 -8.36 5.16
CA GLU A 17 -31.64 -7.48 4.92
C GLU A 17 -31.99 -6.63 6.16
N LEU A 18 -31.61 -7.10 7.35
CA LEU A 18 -31.74 -6.35 8.60
C LEU A 18 -30.70 -5.22 8.69
N PHE A 19 -29.49 -5.44 8.15
CA PHE A 19 -28.44 -4.43 8.03
C PHE A 19 -28.76 -3.37 6.98
N ASP A 20 -29.29 -3.75 5.83
CA ASP A 20 -29.79 -2.81 4.81
C ASP A 20 -30.94 -1.95 5.39
N TYR A 21 -31.85 -2.56 6.15
CA TYR A 21 -32.93 -1.81 6.82
C TYR A 21 -32.41 -0.83 7.88
N ALA A 22 -31.36 -1.18 8.64
CA ALA A 22 -30.75 -0.29 9.64
C ALA A 22 -30.02 0.90 8.98
N GLY A 23 -29.29 0.67 7.89
CA GLY A 23 -28.65 1.72 7.09
C GLY A 23 -29.67 2.67 6.47
N ILE A 24 -30.74 2.11 5.88
CA ILE A 24 -31.87 2.87 5.31
C ILE A 24 -32.63 3.66 6.40
N SER A 25 -32.79 3.10 7.61
CA SER A 25 -33.46 3.78 8.74
C SER A 25 -32.67 4.96 9.30
N ILE A 26 -31.33 4.91 9.20
CA ILE A 26 -30.44 6.02 9.54
C ILE A 26 -30.54 7.12 8.47
N ALA A 27 -30.51 6.75 7.19
CA ALA A 27 -30.69 7.69 6.07
C ALA A 27 -32.07 8.37 6.06
N MET A 28 -33.13 7.67 6.53
CA MET A 28 -34.48 8.21 6.67
C MET A 28 -34.74 8.97 7.98
N GLY A 29 -33.75 9.10 8.88
CA GLY A 29 -33.85 9.95 10.07
C GLY A 29 -34.61 9.36 11.27
N ILE A 30 -34.76 8.03 11.36
CA ILE A 30 -35.52 7.31 12.41
C ILE A 30 -34.58 6.74 13.51
N SER A 31 -33.29 7.09 13.49
CA SER A 31 -32.28 6.58 14.43
C SER A 31 -32.25 7.31 15.79
N HIS A 32 -31.82 6.60 16.84
CA HIS A 32 -31.66 7.09 18.21
C HIS A 32 -30.66 8.27 18.27
N GLU A 33 -31.00 9.37 18.97
CA GLU A 33 -30.29 10.67 18.91
C GLU A 33 -28.77 10.58 19.12
N LYS A 34 -28.30 9.66 19.97
CA LYS A 34 -26.87 9.45 20.23
C LYS A 34 -26.08 8.90 19.04
N ILE A 35 -26.72 8.11 18.17
CA ILE A 35 -26.10 7.53 16.97
C ILE A 35 -26.04 8.61 15.89
N LYS A 36 -27.12 9.38 15.72
CA LYS A 36 -27.18 10.53 14.81
C LYS A 36 -26.13 11.59 15.14
N ALA A 37 -25.97 11.94 16.42
CA ALA A 37 -24.97 12.91 16.86
C ALA A 37 -23.51 12.45 16.66
N LYS A 38 -23.25 11.14 16.70
CA LYS A 38 -21.92 10.59 16.39
C LYS A 38 -21.66 10.54 14.88
N ALA A 39 -22.65 10.13 14.08
CA ALA A 39 -22.56 10.15 12.63
C ALA A 39 -22.37 11.59 12.10
N ASP A 40 -23.20 12.54 12.53
CA ASP A 40 -23.13 13.96 12.13
C ASP A 40 -21.81 14.65 12.50
N PHE A 41 -21.06 14.14 13.49
CA PHE A 41 -19.74 14.66 13.84
C PHE A 41 -18.66 14.23 12.84
N VAL A 42 -18.80 13.02 12.27
CA VAL A 42 -17.86 12.44 11.30
C VAL A 42 -18.20 12.88 9.86
N THR A 43 -19.50 13.03 9.53
CA THR A 43 -20.00 13.18 8.15
C THR A 43 -20.29 14.62 7.72
N LYS A 44 -19.63 15.64 8.30
CA LYS A 44 -19.96 17.05 7.97
C LYS A 44 -19.79 17.45 6.49
N LYS A 45 -19.25 16.56 5.67
CA LYS A 45 -19.53 16.44 4.24
C LYS A 45 -19.58 14.94 3.93
N VAL A 46 -20.34 14.56 2.90
CA VAL A 46 -20.23 13.34 2.07
C VAL A 46 -21.54 12.53 2.02
N GLU A 47 -21.80 12.09 0.79
CA GLU A 47 -22.77 11.12 0.29
C GLU A 47 -22.65 9.76 1.03
N GLU A 48 -23.37 8.74 0.55
CA GLU A 48 -23.54 7.40 1.16
C GLU A 48 -22.28 6.81 1.80
N ASP A 49 -21.11 7.04 1.19
CA ASP A 49 -19.77 6.59 1.62
C ASP A 49 -19.35 7.11 3.01
N GLY A 50 -19.79 8.31 3.39
CA GLY A 50 -19.45 8.89 4.69
C GLY A 50 -20.11 8.17 5.87
N ILE A 51 -21.28 7.58 5.65
CA ILE A 51 -22.02 6.83 6.67
C ILE A 51 -21.35 5.48 6.91
N PHE A 52 -20.96 4.77 5.85
CA PHE A 52 -20.23 3.52 5.96
C PHE A 52 -18.90 3.69 6.68
N TYR A 53 -18.11 4.69 6.29
CA TYR A 53 -16.84 5.02 6.97
C TYR A 53 -17.04 5.27 8.48
N ALA A 54 -18.08 6.03 8.86
CA ALA A 54 -18.37 6.29 10.26
C ALA A 54 -18.79 5.02 11.04
N LEU A 55 -19.48 4.08 10.39
CA LEU A 55 -19.89 2.82 11.00
C LEU A 55 -18.70 1.85 11.17
N GLU A 56 -17.76 1.82 10.22
CA GLU A 56 -16.50 1.08 10.33
C GLU A 56 -15.66 1.60 11.50
N GLU A 57 -15.43 2.92 11.59
CA GLU A 57 -14.68 3.56 12.68
C GLU A 57 -15.32 3.32 14.06
N LEU A 58 -16.64 3.17 14.11
CA LEU A 58 -17.38 2.84 15.33
C LEU A 58 -17.41 1.33 15.64
N GLY A 59 -16.81 0.48 14.80
CA GLY A 59 -16.80 -0.98 14.95
C GLY A 59 -18.19 -1.61 14.82
N MET A 60 -19.11 -0.94 14.13
CA MET A 60 -20.49 -1.39 13.95
C MET A 60 -20.67 -2.26 12.71
N ILE A 61 -19.68 -2.25 11.82
CA ILE A 61 -19.53 -3.14 10.66
C ILE A 61 -18.05 -3.54 10.53
N GLU A 62 -17.77 -4.73 10.00
CA GLU A 62 -16.38 -5.12 9.66
C GLU A 62 -15.93 -4.35 8.42
N LYS A 63 -14.75 -3.73 8.50
CA LYS A 63 -14.15 -3.05 7.34
C LYS A 63 -13.86 -4.08 6.25
N GLU A 64 -14.44 -3.89 5.07
CA GLU A 64 -14.11 -4.69 3.91
C GLU A 64 -12.70 -4.32 3.44
N LEU A 65 -11.78 -5.28 3.41
CA LEU A 65 -10.41 -5.04 2.97
C LEU A 65 -10.36 -4.95 1.45
N HIS A 66 -9.94 -3.79 0.94
CA HIS A 66 -9.64 -3.59 -0.47
C HIS A 66 -8.12 -3.67 -0.70
N PHE A 67 -7.66 -4.49 -1.64
CA PHE A 67 -6.22 -4.70 -1.91
C PHE A 67 -5.79 -3.98 -3.20
N PRO A 68 -5.43 -2.68 -3.15
CA PRO A 68 -5.18 -1.87 -4.35
C PRO A 68 -4.07 -2.42 -5.25
N GLN A 69 -3.09 -3.14 -4.68
CA GLN A 69 -2.00 -3.75 -5.43
C GLN A 69 -2.43 -4.85 -6.42
N VAL A 70 -3.62 -5.43 -6.25
CA VAL A 70 -4.19 -6.44 -7.16
C VAL A 70 -5.44 -5.96 -7.91
N THR A 71 -5.92 -4.75 -7.61
CA THR A 71 -7.06 -4.08 -8.26
C THR A 71 -6.64 -2.75 -8.89
N MET A 72 -5.52 -2.77 -9.63
CA MET A 72 -4.87 -1.57 -10.17
C MET A 72 -5.74 -0.79 -11.17
N GLU A 73 -6.73 -1.43 -11.80
CA GLU A 73 -7.65 -0.77 -12.75
C GLU A 73 -8.61 0.22 -12.08
N THR A 74 -8.95 -0.01 -10.82
CA THR A 74 -9.88 0.79 -10.03
C THR A 74 -9.20 1.58 -8.91
N THR A 75 -7.87 1.52 -8.86
CA THR A 75 -7.10 2.21 -7.82
C THR A 75 -6.84 3.65 -8.23
N GLU A 76 -7.20 4.58 -7.35
CA GLU A 76 -6.92 6.01 -7.51
C GLU A 76 -5.64 6.42 -6.78
N GLY A 77 -5.11 7.59 -7.16
CA GLY A 77 -3.98 8.23 -6.50
C GLY A 77 -2.84 8.60 -7.45
N PRO A 78 -1.83 9.33 -6.94
CA PRO A 78 -0.73 9.82 -7.75
C PRO A 78 0.09 8.70 -8.37
N LYS A 79 0.67 8.97 -9.54
CA LYS A 79 1.60 8.07 -10.23
C LYS A 79 3.00 8.66 -10.18
N ALA A 80 3.99 7.80 -10.01
CA ALA A 80 5.39 8.17 -10.05
C ALA A 80 6.11 7.43 -11.19
N THR A 81 6.88 8.16 -11.99
CA THR A 81 7.78 7.59 -12.99
C THR A 81 9.21 7.85 -12.57
N ILE A 82 9.91 6.80 -12.14
CA ILE A 82 11.35 6.84 -11.86
C ILE A 82 12.07 6.58 -13.18
N LYS A 83 12.71 7.62 -13.73
CA LYS A 83 13.53 7.52 -14.94
C LYS A 83 14.93 7.07 -14.56
N THR A 84 15.44 6.06 -15.26
CA THR A 84 16.78 5.53 -15.01
C THR A 84 17.56 5.39 -16.31
N ASN A 85 18.88 5.30 -16.20
CA ASN A 85 19.75 4.94 -17.33
C ASN A 85 19.47 3.51 -17.90
N HIS A 86 18.55 2.76 -17.30
CA HIS A 86 18.12 1.43 -17.75
C HIS A 86 16.70 1.39 -18.32
N GLY A 87 15.94 2.48 -18.22
CA GLY A 87 14.54 2.62 -18.62
C GLY A 87 13.66 3.22 -17.51
N ASP A 88 12.36 3.34 -17.80
CA ASP A 88 11.41 3.97 -16.88
C ASP A 88 10.69 2.92 -16.02
N LEU A 89 10.53 3.22 -14.73
CA LEU A 89 9.76 2.43 -13.77
C LEU A 89 8.53 3.25 -13.32
N LYS A 90 7.33 2.80 -13.68
CA LYS A 90 6.08 3.49 -13.36
C LYS A 90 5.35 2.83 -12.19
N PHE A 91 4.93 3.64 -11.22
CA PHE A 91 4.28 3.21 -9.99
C PHE A 91 2.94 3.90 -9.77
N GLN A 92 1.97 3.14 -9.25
CA GLN A 92 0.81 3.67 -8.55
C GLN A 92 1.21 3.90 -7.09
N LEU A 93 0.91 5.06 -6.52
CA LEU A 93 1.14 5.34 -5.10
C LEU A 93 -0.16 5.20 -4.30
N PHE A 94 -0.04 4.92 -3.00
CA PHE A 94 -1.15 4.58 -2.10
C PHE A 94 -1.28 5.56 -0.92
N PRO A 95 -1.72 6.82 -1.16
CA PRO A 95 -1.75 7.86 -0.13
C PRO A 95 -2.77 7.60 0.98
N GLU A 96 -3.81 6.79 0.74
CA GLU A 96 -4.79 6.43 1.79
C GLU A 96 -4.18 5.46 2.82
N GLN A 97 -3.36 4.51 2.34
CA GLN A 97 -2.77 3.47 3.16
C GLN A 97 -1.43 3.90 3.80
N ALA A 98 -0.67 4.79 3.17
CA ALA A 98 0.64 5.27 3.66
C ALA A 98 0.82 6.79 3.42
N PRO A 99 -0.03 7.65 4.03
CA PRO A 99 -0.09 9.08 3.71
C PRO A 99 1.22 9.84 3.95
N LYS A 100 1.92 9.60 5.07
CA LYS A 100 3.18 10.30 5.35
C LYS A 100 4.29 9.85 4.41
N THR A 101 4.36 8.55 4.15
CA THR A 101 5.37 7.98 3.27
C THR A 101 5.21 8.48 1.84
N VAL A 102 3.98 8.49 1.32
CA VAL A 102 3.68 9.01 -0.02
C VAL A 102 3.95 10.51 -0.09
N ALA A 103 3.54 11.29 0.91
CA ALA A 103 3.82 12.72 0.96
C ALA A 103 5.33 13.01 0.97
N ASN A 104 6.11 12.28 1.77
CA ASN A 104 7.56 12.37 1.81
C ASN A 104 8.19 12.05 0.45
N PHE A 105 7.80 10.93 -0.17
CA PHE A 105 8.34 10.51 -1.46
C PHE A 105 8.03 11.51 -2.57
N ILE A 106 6.78 12.00 -2.66
CA ILE A 106 6.36 12.98 -3.66
C ILE A 106 7.11 14.30 -3.48
N ALA A 107 7.23 14.80 -2.25
CA ALA A 107 7.90 16.06 -1.98
C ALA A 107 9.39 15.99 -2.32
N LEU A 108 10.11 14.95 -1.87
CA LEU A 108 11.52 14.73 -2.23
C LEU A 108 11.69 14.60 -3.75
N SER A 109 10.77 13.92 -4.45
CA SER A 109 10.81 13.80 -5.90
C SER A 109 10.63 15.15 -6.60
N LYS A 110 9.64 15.95 -6.18
CA LYS A 110 9.38 17.29 -6.74
C LYS A 110 10.52 18.28 -6.48
N ASP A 111 11.26 18.12 -5.39
CA ASP A 111 12.44 18.92 -5.06
C ASP A 111 13.71 18.47 -5.80
N GLY A 112 13.65 17.42 -6.62
CA GLY A 112 14.80 16.86 -7.34
C GLY A 112 15.80 16.15 -6.42
N TYR A 113 15.39 15.79 -5.19
CA TYR A 113 16.27 15.15 -4.20
C TYR A 113 16.87 13.83 -4.71
N TYR A 114 16.11 13.10 -5.53
CA TYR A 114 16.52 11.81 -6.08
C TYR A 114 17.33 11.89 -7.37
N ASP A 115 17.49 13.08 -7.95
CA ASP A 115 18.14 13.25 -9.25
C ASP A 115 19.65 12.96 -9.13
N GLY A 116 20.13 12.01 -9.94
CA GLY A 116 21.50 11.53 -9.91
C GLY A 116 21.82 10.52 -8.78
N ILE A 117 20.84 10.15 -7.96
CA ILE A 117 21.03 9.13 -6.91
C ILE A 117 21.11 7.74 -7.54
N ILE A 118 21.97 6.88 -7.00
CA ILE A 118 22.12 5.49 -7.48
C ILE A 118 21.25 4.49 -6.71
N PHE A 119 20.95 3.37 -7.36
CA PHE A 119 20.61 2.13 -6.66
C PHE A 119 21.89 1.51 -6.10
N HIS A 120 22.22 1.84 -4.85
CA HIS A 120 23.48 1.45 -4.22
C HIS A 120 23.56 -0.03 -3.83
N ARG A 121 22.43 -0.75 -3.86
CA ARG A 121 22.35 -2.18 -3.52
C ARG A 121 21.34 -2.91 -4.40
N ILE A 122 21.77 -3.95 -5.10
CA ILE A 122 20.95 -4.73 -6.03
C ILE A 122 21.13 -6.22 -5.72
N ILE A 123 20.06 -6.88 -5.29
CA ILE A 123 20.08 -8.31 -4.98
C ILE A 123 19.09 -9.02 -5.89
N LYS A 124 19.64 -9.78 -6.84
CA LYS A 124 18.85 -10.62 -7.73
C LYS A 124 17.96 -11.58 -6.94
N ASP A 125 16.72 -11.72 -7.38
CA ASP A 125 15.68 -12.53 -6.75
C ASP A 125 15.32 -12.05 -5.32
N PHE A 126 15.55 -10.78 -5.03
CA PHE A 126 15.15 -10.14 -3.78
C PHE A 126 14.60 -8.72 -4.01
N MET A 127 15.47 -7.72 -4.16
CA MET A 127 15.09 -6.30 -4.28
C MET A 127 16.22 -5.44 -4.83
N ILE A 128 15.86 -4.24 -5.30
CA ILE A 128 16.81 -3.15 -5.63
C ILE A 128 16.55 -1.98 -4.69
N GLN A 129 17.60 -1.40 -4.10
CA GLN A 129 17.50 -0.37 -3.07
C GLN A 129 18.23 0.91 -3.50
N GLY A 130 17.57 2.05 -3.30
CA GLY A 130 18.04 3.38 -3.67
C GLY A 130 17.59 4.44 -2.67
N GLY A 131 17.65 5.71 -3.08
CA GLY A 131 17.18 6.84 -2.26
C GLY A 131 18.17 7.34 -1.19
N ASP A 132 19.45 6.97 -1.28
CA ASP A 132 20.53 7.53 -0.47
C ASP A 132 21.40 8.49 -1.30
N PRO A 133 21.37 9.82 -1.04
CA PRO A 133 22.17 10.79 -1.79
C PRO A 133 23.68 10.58 -1.70
N THR A 134 24.14 9.91 -0.65
CA THR A 134 25.57 9.60 -0.47
C THR A 134 25.97 8.34 -1.23
N GLY A 135 25.00 7.52 -1.63
CA GLY A 135 25.22 6.21 -2.25
C GLY A 135 25.91 5.20 -1.34
N THR A 136 26.00 5.43 -0.03
CA THR A 136 26.70 4.55 0.93
C THR A 136 25.80 3.47 1.53
N GLY A 137 24.48 3.65 1.43
CA GLY A 137 23.45 2.88 2.14
C GLY A 137 23.18 3.38 3.56
N MET A 138 23.88 4.42 4.02
CA MET A 138 23.78 4.94 5.40
C MET A 138 23.17 6.34 5.49
N GLY A 139 23.03 7.04 4.37
CA GLY A 139 22.48 8.41 4.32
C GLY A 139 20.97 8.44 4.05
N GLY A 140 20.48 9.63 3.75
CA GLY A 140 19.07 9.89 3.45
C GLY A 140 18.32 10.57 4.59
N GLU A 141 17.47 11.53 4.22
CA GLU A 141 16.70 12.36 5.15
C GLU A 141 15.26 12.49 4.66
N SER A 142 14.30 12.61 5.58
CA SER A 142 12.90 12.87 5.22
C SER A 142 12.64 14.36 5.10
N ILE A 143 11.51 14.72 4.49
CA ILE A 143 11.03 16.13 4.48
C ILE A 143 10.68 16.66 5.86
N TYR A 144 10.55 15.78 6.87
CA TYR A 144 10.17 16.14 8.23
C TYR A 144 11.38 16.56 9.07
N GLY A 145 12.60 16.49 8.53
CA GLY A 145 13.85 16.85 9.22
C GLY A 145 14.34 15.79 10.22
N GLU A 146 13.57 14.74 10.46
CA GLU A 146 13.93 13.59 11.28
C GLU A 146 13.38 12.29 10.68
N LYS A 147 13.71 11.16 11.30
CA LYS A 147 13.14 9.86 10.91
C LYS A 147 11.66 9.81 11.30
N PHE A 148 10.83 9.17 10.49
CA PHE A 148 9.39 9.08 10.74
C PHE A 148 8.90 7.63 10.92
N GLU A 149 7.67 7.50 11.41
CA GLU A 149 7.05 6.24 11.79
C GLU A 149 6.78 5.29 10.61
N ASP A 150 6.57 4.00 10.91
CA ASP A 150 6.09 3.03 9.94
C ASP A 150 4.55 3.12 9.75
N GLU A 151 4.06 2.90 8.53
CA GLU A 151 2.63 2.94 8.18
C GLU A 151 2.19 1.58 7.61
N PHE A 152 1.94 0.60 8.49
CA PHE A 152 1.56 -0.75 8.06
C PHE A 152 0.06 -0.87 7.80
N SER A 153 -0.37 -0.87 6.54
CA SER A 153 -1.79 -1.08 6.16
C SER A 153 -2.15 -2.57 5.98
N PRO A 154 -3.26 -3.09 6.53
CA PRO A 154 -3.71 -4.47 6.32
C PRO A 154 -3.97 -4.81 4.83
N GLU A 155 -4.00 -3.79 3.97
CA GLU A 155 -4.30 -3.85 2.54
C GLU A 155 -3.04 -3.88 1.66
N LEU A 156 -1.86 -3.56 2.21
CA LEU A 156 -0.59 -3.49 1.47
C LEU A 156 0.44 -4.52 1.94
N TYR A 157 1.15 -5.10 0.97
CA TYR A 157 2.06 -6.24 1.11
C TYR A 157 3.24 -6.12 0.16
N ASN A 158 4.40 -6.69 0.54
CA ASN A 158 5.62 -6.65 -0.26
C ASN A 158 5.62 -7.69 -1.39
N ILE A 159 4.56 -7.72 -2.20
CA ILE A 159 4.49 -8.53 -3.43
C ILE A 159 5.52 -8.02 -4.46
N ARG A 160 5.81 -8.81 -5.49
CA ARG A 160 6.72 -8.37 -6.55
C ARG A 160 6.26 -7.04 -7.17
N GLY A 161 7.20 -6.11 -7.33
CA GLY A 161 6.96 -4.76 -7.86
C GLY A 161 6.51 -3.74 -6.81
N ALA A 162 6.34 -4.15 -5.55
CA ALA A 162 6.01 -3.22 -4.47
C ALA A 162 7.18 -2.24 -4.25
N LEU A 163 6.84 -0.96 -4.07
CA LEU A 163 7.72 0.11 -3.64
C LEU A 163 7.55 0.29 -2.13
N SER A 164 8.64 0.14 -1.39
CA SER A 164 8.61 -0.01 0.06
C SER A 164 9.78 0.72 0.74
N MET A 165 9.56 1.26 1.93
CA MET A 165 10.57 2.04 2.64
C MET A 165 11.68 1.15 3.22
N ALA A 166 12.93 1.53 2.98
CA ALA A 166 14.05 0.95 3.70
C ALA A 166 14.16 1.62 5.08
N ASN A 167 14.41 0.82 6.12
CA ASN A 167 14.59 1.30 7.49
C ASN A 167 15.69 0.50 8.20
N ALA A 168 16.16 1.01 9.33
CA ALA A 168 17.16 0.39 10.19
C ALA A 168 16.53 -0.20 11.47
N GLY A 169 15.24 -0.53 11.42
CA GLY A 169 14.40 -0.87 12.56
C GLY A 169 13.12 -0.04 12.62
N PRO A 170 12.22 -0.35 13.57
CA PRO A 170 10.90 0.29 13.63
C PRO A 170 11.00 1.81 13.72
N ASN A 171 10.15 2.51 12.95
CA ASN A 171 10.01 3.97 12.94
C ASN A 171 11.30 4.72 12.60
N THR A 172 12.07 4.20 11.63
CA THR A 172 13.32 4.82 11.18
C THR A 172 13.33 5.19 9.70
N ASN A 173 12.15 5.50 9.14
CA ASN A 173 12.01 5.85 7.73
C ASN A 173 12.64 7.20 7.41
N GLY A 174 13.30 7.30 6.25
CA GLY A 174 13.98 8.50 5.74
C GLY A 174 13.63 8.74 4.28
N SER A 175 14.62 8.74 3.39
CA SER A 175 14.43 8.80 1.93
C SER A 175 14.70 7.48 1.21
N GLN A 176 15.35 6.52 1.87
CA GLN A 176 15.70 5.27 1.23
C GLN A 176 14.48 4.38 1.02
N PHE A 177 14.40 3.77 -0.17
CA PHE A 177 13.34 2.85 -0.54
C PHE A 177 13.95 1.66 -1.30
N PHE A 178 13.18 0.58 -1.40
CA PHE A 178 13.48 -0.55 -2.25
C PHE A 178 12.28 -0.93 -3.11
N ILE A 179 12.57 -1.57 -4.23
CA ILE A 179 11.59 -2.17 -5.13
C ILE A 179 11.76 -3.67 -5.07
N VAL A 180 10.69 -4.38 -4.72
CA VAL A 180 10.69 -5.84 -4.61
C VAL A 180 10.83 -6.46 -5.99
N GLN A 181 11.92 -7.19 -6.25
CA GLN A 181 12.14 -7.85 -7.53
C GLN A 181 11.83 -9.33 -7.51
N ASN A 182 11.89 -9.98 -6.33
CA ASN A 182 11.80 -11.42 -6.22
C ASN A 182 10.62 -12.01 -7.02
N SER A 183 10.95 -12.78 -8.06
CA SER A 183 9.98 -13.37 -8.98
C SER A 183 9.43 -14.71 -8.53
N LYS A 184 10.01 -15.30 -7.48
CA LYS A 184 9.60 -16.62 -7.01
C LYS A 184 9.88 -16.82 -5.53
N ILE A 185 8.89 -17.35 -4.83
CA ILE A 185 9.03 -17.77 -3.43
C ILE A 185 8.87 -19.30 -3.32
N PRO A 186 9.44 -19.93 -2.29
CA PRO A 186 9.35 -21.37 -2.09
C PRO A 186 8.04 -21.83 -1.42
N TYR A 187 7.03 -20.95 -1.34
CA TYR A 187 5.77 -21.21 -0.62
C TYR A 187 4.60 -21.31 -1.60
N ALA A 188 3.75 -22.31 -1.42
CA ALA A 188 2.49 -22.40 -2.15
C ALA A 188 1.42 -21.48 -1.54
N GLN A 189 0.43 -21.09 -2.34
CA GLN A 189 -0.70 -20.25 -1.89
C GLN A 189 -1.35 -20.77 -0.61
N LYS A 190 -1.66 -22.07 -0.53
CA LYS A 190 -2.28 -22.68 0.66
C LYS A 190 -1.43 -22.57 1.93
N GLU A 191 -0.11 -22.52 1.80
CA GLU A 191 0.80 -22.33 2.94
C GLU A 191 0.78 -20.88 3.42
N LEU A 192 0.72 -19.93 2.48
CA LEU A 192 0.56 -18.50 2.78
C LEU A 192 -0.80 -18.21 3.41
N GLU A 193 -1.89 -18.76 2.90
CA GLU A 193 -3.22 -18.60 3.52
C GLU A 193 -3.24 -19.14 4.96
N ARG A 194 -2.63 -20.31 5.19
CA ARG A 194 -2.46 -20.87 6.55
C ARG A 194 -1.58 -20.00 7.45
N GLY A 195 -0.66 -19.24 6.85
CA GLY A 195 0.18 -18.25 7.52
C GLY A 195 -0.54 -16.94 7.86
N GLY A 196 -1.79 -16.76 7.40
CA GLY A 196 -2.62 -15.59 7.68
C GLY A 196 -2.61 -14.51 6.61
N TRP A 197 -2.01 -14.75 5.44
CA TRP A 197 -2.12 -13.82 4.32
C TRP A 197 -3.49 -13.93 3.64
N PRO A 198 -4.14 -12.80 3.29
CA PRO A 198 -5.39 -12.81 2.55
C PRO A 198 -5.26 -13.54 1.20
N THR A 199 -6.31 -14.25 0.77
CA THR A 199 -6.29 -15.06 -0.47
C THR A 199 -5.77 -14.33 -1.71
N PRO A 200 -6.22 -13.10 -2.04
CA PRO A 200 -5.72 -12.39 -3.22
C PRO A 200 -4.20 -12.12 -3.17
N ILE A 201 -3.70 -11.86 -1.96
CA ILE A 201 -2.28 -11.59 -1.70
C ILE A 201 -1.47 -12.88 -1.73
N ALA A 202 -1.99 -13.96 -1.12
CA ALA A 202 -1.38 -15.27 -1.13
C ALA A 202 -1.23 -15.82 -2.57
N GLU A 203 -2.24 -15.62 -3.41
CA GLU A 203 -2.19 -15.96 -4.83
C GLU A 203 -1.15 -15.12 -5.58
N SER A 204 -1.11 -13.81 -5.34
CA SER A 204 -0.11 -12.92 -5.95
C SER A 204 1.32 -13.34 -5.58
N TYR A 205 1.57 -13.64 -4.31
CA TYR A 205 2.85 -14.16 -3.84
C TYR A 205 3.25 -15.48 -4.50
N ALA A 206 2.32 -16.45 -4.55
CA ALA A 206 2.59 -17.76 -5.12
C ALA A 206 2.85 -17.70 -6.65
N SER A 207 2.16 -16.80 -7.34
CA SER A 207 2.21 -16.70 -8.81
C SER A 207 3.29 -15.77 -9.32
N ASN A 208 3.48 -14.63 -8.65
CA ASN A 208 4.33 -13.53 -9.11
C ASN A 208 5.57 -13.32 -8.25
N GLY A 209 5.64 -13.93 -7.06
CA GLY A 209 6.73 -13.74 -6.12
C GLY A 209 6.56 -12.51 -5.21
N GLY A 210 7.60 -12.23 -4.44
CA GLY A 210 7.65 -11.13 -3.49
C GLY A 210 8.48 -11.47 -2.26
N THR A 211 8.28 -10.71 -1.19
CA THR A 211 9.05 -10.82 0.07
C THR A 211 8.13 -10.83 1.29
N PRO A 212 7.32 -11.90 1.49
CA PRO A 212 6.31 -11.94 2.56
C PRO A 212 6.90 -11.77 3.97
N HIS A 213 8.17 -12.10 4.17
CA HIS A 213 8.87 -11.92 5.44
C HIS A 213 9.17 -10.44 5.80
N LEU A 214 9.01 -9.52 4.86
CA LEU A 214 9.15 -8.06 5.05
C LEU A 214 7.82 -7.37 5.36
N ASP A 215 6.70 -8.08 5.24
CA ASP A 215 5.39 -7.55 5.60
C ASP A 215 5.35 -7.16 7.08
N ARG A 216 4.69 -6.05 7.38
CA ARG A 216 4.63 -5.46 8.74
C ARG A 216 6.00 -5.09 9.33
N ARG A 217 7.03 -4.96 8.48
CA ARG A 217 8.36 -4.46 8.85
C ARG A 217 8.80 -3.26 8.02
N HIS A 218 8.30 -3.17 6.79
CA HIS A 218 8.57 -2.08 5.86
C HIS A 218 7.25 -1.51 5.32
N THR A 219 7.15 -0.19 5.29
CA THR A 219 5.98 0.53 4.78
C THR A 219 5.95 0.40 3.27
N VAL A 220 4.97 -0.36 2.75
CA VAL A 220 4.65 -0.39 1.32
C VAL A 220 3.83 0.86 0.99
N PHE A 221 4.19 1.56 -0.07
CA PHE A 221 3.53 2.83 -0.45
C PHE A 221 3.31 2.99 -1.95
N GLY A 222 3.71 2.01 -2.76
CA GLY A 222 3.39 1.98 -4.18
C GLY A 222 3.58 0.60 -4.82
N GLN A 223 3.17 0.47 -6.07
CA GLN A 223 3.24 -0.77 -6.85
C GLN A 223 3.51 -0.47 -8.33
N LEU A 224 4.37 -1.27 -8.95
CA LEU A 224 4.64 -1.20 -10.39
C LEU A 224 3.37 -1.39 -11.24
N LEU A 225 3.18 -0.49 -12.21
CA LEU A 225 1.96 -0.38 -13.03
C LEU A 225 1.94 -1.31 -14.26
N ASP A 226 3.05 -1.40 -14.98
CA ASP A 226 3.04 -1.96 -16.34
C ASP A 226 4.16 -2.96 -16.61
N LYS A 227 3.93 -3.81 -17.62
CA LYS A 227 4.86 -4.87 -18.03
C LYS A 227 6.24 -4.34 -18.44
N SER A 228 6.31 -3.17 -19.07
CA SER A 228 7.58 -2.53 -19.42
C SER A 228 8.40 -2.19 -18.18
N SER A 229 7.76 -1.69 -17.12
CA SER A 229 8.41 -1.38 -15.86
C SER A 229 8.93 -2.65 -15.16
N TYR A 230 8.18 -3.76 -15.21
CA TYR A 230 8.70 -5.05 -14.74
C TYR A 230 9.93 -5.54 -15.53
N GLN A 231 9.94 -5.31 -16.85
CA GLN A 231 11.12 -5.64 -17.68
C GLN A 231 12.33 -4.77 -17.33
N VAL A 232 12.13 -3.49 -17.04
CA VAL A 232 13.19 -2.58 -16.58
C VAL A 232 13.69 -3.02 -15.20
N LEU A 233 12.80 -3.38 -14.28
CA LEU A 233 13.17 -3.90 -12.95
C LEU A 233 14.03 -5.16 -13.08
N ASP A 234 13.62 -6.12 -13.93
CA ASP A 234 14.38 -7.35 -14.17
C ASP A 234 15.73 -7.06 -14.85
N LYS A 235 15.80 -6.07 -15.74
CA LYS A 235 17.04 -5.63 -16.38
C LYS A 235 18.01 -5.04 -15.35
N ILE A 236 17.53 -4.18 -14.45
CA ILE A 236 18.33 -3.60 -13.36
C ILE A 236 18.80 -4.69 -12.40
N ALA A 237 17.93 -5.63 -12.01
CA ALA A 237 18.30 -6.72 -11.10
C ALA A 237 19.29 -7.74 -11.70
N ALA A 238 19.50 -7.72 -13.02
CA ALA A 238 20.43 -8.59 -13.72
C ALA A 238 21.84 -7.98 -13.91
N VAL A 239 22.07 -6.73 -13.49
CA VAL A 239 23.40 -6.10 -13.58
C VAL A 239 24.41 -6.83 -12.70
N GLU A 240 25.68 -6.77 -13.08
CA GLU A 240 26.75 -7.36 -12.27
C GLU A 240 26.96 -6.56 -10.98
N THR A 241 27.09 -7.28 -9.86
CA THR A 241 27.30 -6.68 -8.53
C THR A 241 28.61 -7.15 -7.91
N GLY A 242 29.25 -6.26 -7.18
CA GLY A 242 30.47 -6.49 -6.42
C GLY A 242 30.20 -6.72 -4.93
N ALA A 243 31.13 -6.28 -4.09
CA ALA A 243 30.99 -6.39 -2.64
C ALA A 243 29.76 -5.64 -2.13
N MET A 244 29.10 -6.19 -1.10
CA MET A 244 27.88 -5.61 -0.49
C MET A 244 26.71 -5.42 -1.46
N ASP A 245 26.65 -6.24 -2.51
CA ASP A 245 25.63 -6.20 -3.55
C ASP A 245 25.56 -4.86 -4.31
N ARG A 246 26.64 -4.08 -4.30
CA ARG A 246 26.74 -2.82 -5.04
C ARG A 246 26.95 -3.11 -6.53
N PRO A 247 26.22 -2.47 -7.46
CA PRO A 247 26.46 -2.68 -8.89
C PRO A 247 27.86 -2.19 -9.31
N LEU A 248 28.46 -2.89 -10.28
CA LEU A 248 29.78 -2.53 -10.82
C LEU A 248 29.73 -1.26 -11.66
N GLU A 249 28.63 -1.06 -12.38
CA GLU A 249 28.29 0.16 -13.11
C GLU A 249 27.08 0.82 -12.46
N ASP A 250 27.13 2.13 -12.25
CA ASP A 250 26.07 2.84 -11.53
C ASP A 250 24.73 2.75 -12.29
N VAL A 251 23.71 2.26 -11.59
CA VAL A 251 22.30 2.38 -12.00
C VAL A 251 21.76 3.64 -11.37
N VAL A 252 21.50 4.65 -12.19
CA VAL A 252 21.22 6.03 -11.76
C VAL A 252 19.75 6.33 -11.93
N ILE A 253 19.15 6.95 -10.91
CA ILE A 253 17.86 7.65 -10.99
C ILE A 253 18.15 8.99 -11.66
N GLU A 254 17.72 9.15 -12.90
CA GLU A 254 17.91 10.39 -13.65
C GLU A 254 17.00 11.49 -13.10
N THR A 255 15.71 11.17 -12.97
CA THR A 255 14.69 12.01 -12.34
C THR A 255 13.54 11.15 -11.81
N ILE A 256 12.70 11.72 -10.93
CA ILE A 256 11.40 11.14 -10.57
C ILE A 256 10.29 12.14 -10.91
N GLU A 257 9.41 11.76 -11.83
CA GLU A 257 8.27 12.56 -12.25
C GLU A 257 7.00 12.12 -11.52
N ILE A 258 6.21 13.07 -11.02
CA ILE A 258 4.94 12.82 -10.34
C ILE A 258 3.78 13.33 -11.20
N GLU A 259 2.83 12.44 -11.48
CA GLU A 259 1.57 12.73 -12.17
C GLU A 259 0.41 12.58 -11.17
N ASP A 260 -0.50 13.56 -11.14
CA ASP A 260 -1.69 13.55 -10.27
C ASP A 260 -2.88 12.82 -10.94
#